data_AF-A0A7V9Z342-F1
#
_entry.id   AF-A0A7V9Z342-F1
#
_cell.length_a   1.000
_cell.length_b   1.000
_cell.length_c   1.000
_cell.angle_alpha   90.00
_cell.angle_beta   90.00
_cell.angle_gamma   90.00
#
_symmetry.space_group_name_H-M   'P 1'
#
loop_
_entity.id
_entity.type
_entity.pdbx_description
1 polymer ?
#
loop_
_entity_poly.entity_id
_entity_poly.type
_entity_poly.pdbx_seq_one_letter_code
_entity_poly.pdbx_strand_id
1 'polypeptide(L)' 'MLWRRKGWLKKEFDKKLIEELETVKNEWLKQRNLVEKVVEPSEAVLVDLKIAEAKYFFLIKEAKRRRISIKRG' A
#
# COMPACT_ATOMS: atom_id res chain seq x y z
N MET A 1 -27.75 16.26 -9.78
CA MET A 1 -27.59 14.81 -9.53
C MET A 1 -26.18 14.27 -9.84
N LEU A 2 -25.54 14.69 -10.95
CA LEU A 2 -24.19 14.24 -11.36
C LEU A 2 -23.07 14.50 -10.31
N TRP A 3 -23.10 15.66 -9.66
CA TRP A 3 -22.09 16.07 -8.66
C TRP A 3 -22.12 15.23 -7.38
N ARG A 4 -23.31 14.75 -6.96
CA ARG A 4 -23.47 13.84 -5.81
C ARG A 4 -22.88 12.46 -6.11
N ARG A 5 -23.09 11.93 -7.32
CA ARG A 5 -22.47 10.67 -7.78
C ARG A 5 -20.95 10.78 -7.81
N LYS A 6 -20.41 11.89 -8.32
CA LYS A 6 -18.95 12.16 -8.37
C LYS A 6 -18.31 12.19 -6.98
N GLY A 7 -18.97 12.82 -6.00
CA GLY A 7 -18.49 12.86 -4.61
C GLY A 7 -18.48 11.50 -3.92
N TRP A 8 -19.52 10.69 -4.15
CA TRP A 8 -19.60 9.32 -3.63
C TRP A 8 -18.53 8.40 -4.24
N LEU A 9 -18.38 8.43 -5.56
CA LEU A 9 -17.41 7.61 -6.27
C LEU A 9 -15.98 7.91 -5.81
N LYS A 10 -15.65 9.20 -5.63
CA LYS A 10 -14.35 9.60 -5.06
C LYS A 10 -14.11 8.96 -3.69
N LYS A 11 -15.08 9.05 -2.78
CA LYS A 11 -14.97 8.45 -1.44
C LYS A 11 -14.80 6.93 -1.48
N GLU A 12 -15.50 6.25 -2.39
CA GLU A 12 -15.38 4.81 -2.57
C GLU A 12 -13.96 4.41 -3.01
N PHE A 13 -13.40 5.08 -4.01
CA PHE A 13 -12.04 4.79 -4.47
C PHE A 13 -10.95 5.23 -3.48
N ASP A 14 -11.18 6.30 -2.71
CA ASP A 14 -10.28 6.68 -1.62
C ASP A 14 -10.26 5.60 -0.53
N LYS A 15 -11.43 5.00 -0.20
CA LYS A 15 -11.53 3.86 0.73
C LYS A 15 -10.80 2.63 0.19
N LYS A 16 -11.03 2.24 -1.07
CA LYS A 16 -10.33 1.11 -1.70
C LYS A 16 -8.81 1.29 -1.69
N LEU A 17 -8.33 2.50 -1.97
CA LEU A 17 -6.91 2.82 -1.92
C LEU A 17 -6.33 2.63 -0.50
N ILE A 18 -7.06 3.02 0.55
CA ILE A 18 -6.62 2.83 1.93
C ILE A 18 -6.56 1.33 2.28
N GLU A 19 -7.59 0.56 1.91
CA GLU A 19 -7.65 -0.90 2.15
C GLU A 19 -6.50 -1.63 1.44
N GLU A 20 -6.22 -1.26 0.19
CA GLU A 20 -5.12 -1.82 -0.58
C GLU A 20 -3.75 -1.41 -0.02
N LEU A 21 -3.60 -0.15 0.42
CA LEU A 21 -2.38 0.35 1.06
C LEU A 21 -2.05 -0.43 2.33
N GLU A 22 -3.04 -0.70 3.19
CA GLU A 22 -2.83 -1.53 4.40
C GLU A 22 -2.50 -2.98 4.04
N THR A 23 -3.12 -3.53 2.99
CA THR A 23 -2.80 -4.89 2.52
C THR A 23 -1.34 -5.01 2.09
N VAL A 24 -0.87 -4.15 1.18
CA VAL A 24 0.50 -4.21 0.67
C VAL A 24 1.54 -3.84 1.74
N LYS A 25 1.18 -2.98 2.70
CA LYS A 25 2.01 -2.67 3.86
C LYS A 25 2.23 -3.91 4.72
N ASN A 26 1.17 -4.64 5.03
CA ASN A 26 1.25 -5.86 5.84
C ASN A 26 2.02 -6.96 5.10
N GLU A 27 1.85 -7.09 3.79
CA GLU A 27 2.63 -8.00 2.96
C GLU A 27 4.12 -7.67 2.99
N TRP A 28 4.48 -6.41 2.73
CA TRP A 28 5.87 -5.95 2.78
C TRP A 28 6.49 -6.16 4.16
N LEU A 29 5.79 -5.79 5.24
CA LEU A 29 6.28 -5.99 6.61
C LEU A 29 6.48 -7.48 6.93
N LYS A 30 5.56 -8.35 6.51
CA LYS A 30 5.68 -9.81 6.69
C LYS A 30 6.90 -10.34 5.96
N GLN A 31 7.07 -10.00 4.68
CA GLN A 31 8.23 -10.43 3.89
C GLN A 31 9.54 -9.91 4.47
N ARG A 32 9.60 -8.63 4.83
CA ARG A 32 10.78 -8.01 5.44
C ARG A 32 11.17 -8.72 6.74
N ASN A 33 10.21 -8.96 7.64
CA ASN A 33 10.46 -9.64 8.91
C ASN A 33 10.90 -11.10 8.73
N LEU A 34 10.53 -11.76 7.63
CA LEU A 34 11.02 -13.10 7.30
C LEU A 34 12.46 -13.03 6.79
N VAL A 35 12.74 -12.14 5.83
CA VAL A 35 14.07 -11.96 5.24
C VAL A 35 15.11 -11.56 6.29
N GLU A 36 14.76 -10.68 7.24
CA GLU A 36 15.64 -10.26 8.35
C GLU A 36 16.08 -11.43 9.25
N LYS A 37 15.37 -12.56 9.24
CA LYS A 37 15.69 -13.77 10.03
C LYS A 37 16.51 -14.80 9.26
N VAL A 38 16.72 -14.59 7.96
CA VAL A 38 17.47 -15.51 7.09
C VAL A 38 18.94 -15.06 7.04
N VAL A 39 19.86 -15.98 7.31
CA VAL A 39 21.31 -15.69 7.31
C VAL A 39 21.80 -15.28 5.92
N GLU A 40 21.32 -15.97 4.87
CA GLU A 40 21.64 -15.67 3.47
C GLU A 40 20.40 -15.87 2.59
N PRO A 41 19.59 -14.82 2.37
CA PRO A 41 18.44 -14.88 1.48
C PRO A 41 18.88 -14.94 0.02
N SER A 42 18.19 -15.75 -0.79
CA SER A 42 18.44 -15.81 -2.23
C SER A 42 18.13 -14.49 -2.94
N GLU A 43 18.74 -14.26 -4.10
CA GLU A 43 18.49 -13.06 -4.91
C GLU A 43 17.01 -12.90 -5.28
N ALA A 44 16.33 -13.99 -5.64
CA ALA A 44 14.90 -13.96 -5.95
C ALA A 44 14.06 -13.43 -4.77
N VAL A 45 14.37 -13.88 -3.55
CA VAL A 45 13.70 -13.41 -2.33
C VAL A 45 13.94 -11.91 -2.09
N LEU A 46 15.15 -11.42 -2.37
CA LEU A 46 15.48 -10.00 -2.26
C LEU A 46 14.75 -9.15 -3.31
N VAL A 47 14.63 -9.66 -4.55
CA VAL A 47 13.86 -9.02 -5.62
C VAL A 47 12.38 -8.93 -5.25
N ASP A 48 11.79 -10.01 -4.76
CA ASP A 48 10.38 -10.03 -4.33
C ASP A 48 10.13 -9.01 -3.20
N LEU A 49 11.03 -8.94 -2.22
CA LEU A 49 10.96 -7.95 -1.14
C LEU A 49 10.99 -6.52 -1.70
N LYS A 50 11.84 -6.24 -2.70
CA LYS A 50 11.94 -4.93 -3.37
C LYS A 50 10.68 -4.59 -4.17
N ILE A 51 10.05 -5.58 -4.79
CA ILE A 51 8.77 -5.40 -5.49
C ILE A 51 7.66 -5.05 -4.50
N ALA A 52 7.57 -5.76 -3.36
CA ALA A 52 6.59 -5.46 -2.31
C ALA A 52 6.82 -4.06 -1.72
N GLU A 53 8.07 -3.69 -1.47
CA GLU A 53 8.47 -2.35 -1.04
C GLU A 53 8.00 -1.27 -2.04
N ALA A 54 8.28 -1.47 -3.34
CA ALA A 54 7.90 -0.53 -4.38
C ALA A 54 6.37 -0.33 -4.48
N LYS A 55 5.59 -1.41 -4.38
CA LYS A 55 4.11 -1.35 -4.36
C LYS A 55 3.61 -0.49 -3.18
N TYR A 56 4.12 -0.74 -1.97
CA TYR A 56 3.74 0.02 -0.79
C TYR A 56 4.05 1.53 -0.93
N PHE A 57 5.28 1.87 -1.33
CA PHE A 57 5.67 3.28 -1.50
C PHE A 57 4.92 3.97 -2.64
N PHE A 58 4.57 3.25 -3.71
CA PHE A 58 3.75 3.78 -4.79
C PHE A 58 2.37 4.20 -4.28
N LEU A 59 1.68 3.35 -3.50
CA LEU A 59 0.37 3.69 -2.95
C LEU A 59 0.44 4.83 -1.93
N ILE A 60 1.53 4.95 -1.16
CA ILE A 60 1.75 6.13 -0.30
C ILE A 60 1.85 7.41 -1.13
N LYS A 61 2.62 7.41 -2.22
CA LYS A 61 2.75 8.56 -3.12
C LYS A 61 1.39 8.95 -3.70
N GLU A 62 0.60 7.97 -4.09
CA GLU A 62 -0.75 8.18 -4.62
C GLU A 62 -1.72 8.75 -3.57
N ALA A 63 -1.71 8.23 -2.34
CA ALA A 63 -2.52 8.75 -1.24
C ALA A 63 -2.17 10.22 -0.92
N LYS A 64 -0.86 10.56 -0.91
CA LYS A 64 -0.38 11.94 -0.77
C LYS A 64 -0.87 12.84 -1.90
N ARG A 65 -0.76 12.38 -3.15
CA ARG A 65 -1.23 13.12 -4.34
C ARG A 65 -2.73 13.40 -4.27
N ARG A 66 -3.53 12.47 -3.77
CA ARG A 66 -4.98 12.61 -3.57
C ARG A 66 -5.38 13.40 -2.33
N ARG A 67 -4.41 13.76 -1.47
CA ARG A 67 -4.60 14.41 -0.15
C ARG A 67 -5.50 13.60 0.78
N ILE A 68 -5.36 12.28 0.74
CA ILE A 68 -6.08 11.37 1.64
C ILE A 68 -5.39 11.39 3.00
N SER A 69 -6.14 11.72 4.05
CA SER A 69 -5.68 11.61 5.43
C SER A 69 -6.15 10.28 6.00
N ILE A 70 -5.20 9.40 6.32
CA ILE A 70 -5.47 8.19 7.09
C ILE A 70 -5.55 8.61 8.55
N LYS A 71 -6.76 8.89 9.05
CA LYS A 71 -6.96 9.06 10.49
C LYS A 71 -6.79 7.70 11.15
N ARG A 72 -5.85 7.57 12.08
CA ARG A 72 -5.83 6.47 13.04
C ARG A 72 -6.99 6.70 13.99
N GLY A 73 -8.04 5.89 13.85
CA GLY A 73 -9.10 5.76 14.85
C GLY A 73 -8.61 4.97 16.04
#